data_AF-A0A968M7L9-F1
#
_entry.id   AF-A0A968M7L9-F1
#
_cell.length_a   1.000
_cell.length_b   1.000
_cell.length_c   1.000
_cell.angle_alpha   90.00
_cell.angle_beta   90.00
_cell.angle_gamma   90.00
#
_symmetry.space_group_name_H-M   'P 1'
#
loop_
_entity.id
_entity.type
_entity.pdbx_description
1 polymer ?
#
loop_
_entity_poly.entity_id
_entity_poly.type
_entity_poly.pdbx_seq_one_letter_code
_entity_poly.pdbx_strand_id
1 'polypeptide(L)'
;ESDYQIRIDKATEWLTKGNSVKFLVRLRGRENQHRDRAVELLDRVITDLGEVGKVQSLDKRSLIVQVIPADADRVWRITVSKTFR
;
A
#
# COMPACT_ATOMS: atom_id res chain seq x y z
N GLU A 1 -16.58 10.31 -7.76
CA GLU A 1 -16.11 10.00 -6.39
C GLU A 1 -16.33 8.53 -5.98
N SER A 2 -17.44 7.89 -6.35
CA SER A 2 -17.82 6.55 -5.84
C SER A 2 -16.78 5.43 -6.06
N ASP A 3 -16.14 5.32 -7.24
CA ASP A 3 -15.19 4.21 -7.52
C ASP A 3 -13.95 4.24 -6.63
N TYR A 4 -13.44 5.43 -6.31
CA TYR A 4 -12.30 5.58 -5.41
C TYR A 4 -12.64 5.08 -4.01
N GLN A 5 -13.74 5.58 -3.44
CA GLN A 5 -14.15 5.22 -2.09
C GLN A 5 -14.41 3.71 -1.97
N ILE A 6 -15.09 3.10 -2.95
CA ILE A 6 -15.32 1.66 -2.97
C ILE A 6 -14.00 0.86 -2.93
N ARG A 7 -12.94 1.34 -3.60
CA ARG A 7 -11.63 0.66 -3.57
C ARG A 7 -10.92 0.86 -2.23
N ILE A 8 -11.00 2.04 -1.63
CA ILE A 8 -10.45 2.32 -0.30
C ILE A 8 -11.15 1.47 0.76
N ASP A 9 -12.48 1.40 0.74
CA ASP A 9 -13.26 0.61 1.70
C ASP A 9 -12.89 -0.88 1.61
N LYS A 10 -12.78 -1.42 0.39
CA LYS A 10 -12.33 -2.80 0.16
C LYS A 10 -10.90 -3.04 0.63
N ALA A 11 -9.99 -2.12 0.35
CA ALA A 11 -8.61 -2.24 0.80
C ALA A 11 -8.51 -2.18 2.33
N THR A 12 -9.30 -1.32 2.96
CA THR A 12 -9.43 -1.22 4.42
C THR A 12 -9.92 -2.55 5.01
N GLU A 13 -10.93 -3.18 4.40
CA GLU A 13 -11.43 -4.49 4.82
C GLU A 13 -10.35 -5.58 4.70
N TRP A 14 -9.61 -5.59 3.59
CA TRP A 14 -8.53 -6.56 3.37
C TRP A 14 -7.38 -6.41 4.36
N LEU A 15 -6.95 -5.17 4.62
CA LEU A 15 -5.92 -4.86 5.61
C LEU A 15 -6.39 -5.25 7.02
N THR A 16 -7.64 -4.95 7.38
CA THR A 16 -8.20 -5.36 8.68
C THR A 16 -8.25 -6.88 8.83
N LYS A 17 -8.43 -7.63 7.73
CA LYS A 17 -8.37 -9.09 7.70
C LYS A 17 -6.94 -9.66 7.69
N GLY A 18 -5.91 -8.82 7.77
CA GLY A 18 -4.50 -9.25 7.78
C GLY A 18 -3.92 -9.51 6.39
N ASN A 19 -4.56 -9.06 5.31
CA ASN A 19 -4.04 -9.19 3.96
C ASN A 19 -3.28 -7.94 3.54
N SER A 20 -2.24 -8.12 2.71
CA SER A 20 -1.55 -6.99 2.07
C SER A 20 -2.27 -6.56 0.79
N VAL A 21 -2.16 -5.28 0.45
CA VAL A 21 -2.77 -4.69 -0.75
C VAL A 21 -1.73 -3.95 -1.57
N LYS A 22 -1.89 -3.99 -2.90
CA LYS A 22 -1.02 -3.31 -3.86
C LYS A 22 -1.84 -2.50 -4.84
N PHE A 23 -1.60 -1.21 -4.90
CA PHE A 23 -2.19 -0.31 -5.89
C PHE A 23 -1.18 -0.02 -6.99
N LEU A 24 -1.65 -0.04 -8.23
CA LEU A 24 -0.88 0.29 -9.43
C LEU A 24 -1.71 1.26 -10.27
N VAL A 25 -1.19 2.45 -10.50
CA VAL A 25 -1.77 3.41 -11.44
C VAL A 25 -1.07 3.24 -12.77
N ARG A 26 -1.85 3.02 -13.84
CA ARG A 26 -1.34 2.93 -15.21
C ARG A 26 -1.76 4.16 -15.99
N LEU A 27 -0.78 4.90 -16.50
CA LEU A 27 -1.00 5.98 -17.46
C LEU A 27 -0.78 5.45 -18.87
N ARG A 28 -1.65 5.80 -19.83
CA ARG A 28 -1.51 5.37 -21.22
C ARG A 28 -1.45 6.58 -22.16
N GLY A 29 -0.52 6.56 -23.10
CA GLY A 29 -0.40 7.59 -24.14
C GLY A 29 -0.20 9.01 -23.57
N ARG A 30 -1.14 9.91 -23.90
CA ARG A 30 -1.08 11.33 -23.51
C ARG A 30 -1.27 11.58 -22.02
N GLU A 31 -1.74 10.59 -21.26
CA GLU A 31 -1.95 10.72 -19.81
C GLU A 31 -0.64 10.82 -19.02
N ASN A 32 0.50 10.45 -19.63
CA ASN A 32 1.80 10.52 -18.96
C ASN A 32 2.20 11.97 -18.55
N GLN A 33 1.60 12.98 -19.19
CA GLN A 33 1.77 14.38 -18.82
C GLN A 33 1.10 14.73 -17.47
N HIS A 34 0.22 13.87 -16.96
CA HIS A 34 -0.50 14.03 -15.68
C HIS A 34 0.04 13.09 -14.61
N ARG A 35 1.34 12.78 -14.68
CA ARG A 35 1.99 11.88 -13.75
C ARG A 35 1.99 12.43 -12.31
N ASP A 36 2.08 13.74 -12.16
CA ASP A 36 1.85 14.48 -10.91
C ASP A 36 0.53 14.05 -10.24
N ARG A 37 -0.60 14.14 -10.94
CA ARG A 37 -1.91 13.69 -10.41
C ARG A 37 -1.94 12.22 -10.01
N ALA A 38 -1.24 11.36 -10.75
CA ALA A 38 -1.15 9.95 -10.39
C ALA A 38 -0.34 9.71 -9.11
N VAL A 39 0.71 10.51 -8.88
CA VAL A 39 1.47 10.50 -7.63
C VAL A 39 0.61 11.03 -6.49
N GLU A 40 -0.11 12.13 -6.69
CA GLU A 40 -1.04 12.68 -5.69
C GLU A 40 -2.12 11.66 -5.30
N LEU A 41 -2.63 10.88 -6.27
CA LEU A 41 -3.57 9.80 -6.00
C LEU A 41 -2.96 8.71 -5.11
N LEU A 42 -1.69 8.34 -5.32
CA LEU A 42 -0.99 7.37 -4.47
C LEU A 42 -0.78 7.94 -3.05
N ASP A 43 -0.38 9.20 -2.93
CA ASP A 43 -0.20 9.87 -1.63
C ASP A 43 -1.55 9.97 -0.87
N ARG A 44 -2.66 10.17 -1.59
CA ARG A 44 -4.02 10.10 -1.01
C ARG A 44 -4.37 8.70 -0.52
N VAL A 45 -4.11 7.66 -1.32
CA VAL A 45 -4.33 6.25 -0.91
C VAL A 45 -3.55 5.91 0.36
N ILE A 46 -2.29 6.38 0.46
CA ILE A 46 -1.46 6.18 1.66
C ILE A 46 -2.10 6.84 2.87
N THR A 47 -2.58 8.07 2.71
CA THR A 47 -3.21 8.84 3.79
C THR A 47 -4.47 8.15 4.28
N ASP A 48 -5.36 7.76 3.37
CA ASP A 48 -6.64 7.14 3.71
C ASP A 48 -6.49 5.73 4.33
N LEU A 49 -5.44 4.98 3.97
CA LEU A 49 -5.17 3.65 4.53
C LEU A 49 -4.25 3.67 5.76
N GLY A 50 -3.76 4.84 6.18
CA GLY A 50 -2.76 4.98 7.25
C GLY A 50 -3.23 4.49 8.62
N GLU A 51 -4.54 4.45 8.87
CA GLU A 51 -5.11 3.98 10.14
C GLU A 51 -5.07 2.44 10.28
N VAL A 52 -5.20 1.71 9.17
CA VAL A 52 -5.32 0.23 9.16
C VAL A 52 -4.11 -0.47 8.55
N GLY A 53 -3.23 0.28 7.87
CA GLY A 53 -2.10 -0.24 7.14
C GLY A 53 -0.85 0.61 7.28
N LYS A 54 0.29 0.01 6.97
CA LYS A 54 1.60 0.65 6.89
C LYS A 54 2.15 0.49 5.48
N VAL A 55 2.77 1.55 4.96
CA VAL A 55 3.42 1.48 3.64
C VAL A 55 4.63 0.56 3.73
N GLN A 56 4.62 -0.51 2.95
CA GLN A 56 5.77 -1.41 2.80
C GLN A 56 6.70 -0.93 1.68
N SER A 57 6.13 -0.48 0.56
CA SER A 57 6.89 -0.02 -0.60
C SER A 57 6.12 1.02 -1.38
N LEU A 58 6.81 2.05 -1.85
CA LEU A 58 6.27 3.11 -2.69
C LEU A 58 7.25 3.38 -3.83
N ASP A 59 6.86 3.03 -5.05
CA ASP A 59 7.60 3.32 -6.26
C ASP A 59 6.86 4.37 -7.07
N LYS A 60 7.17 5.65 -6.83
CA LYS A 60 6.54 6.76 -7.56
C LYS A 60 6.85 6.68 -9.06
N ARG A 61 7.99 6.10 -9.47
CA ARG A 61 8.37 5.93 -10.89
C ARG A 61 7.40 5.04 -11.65
N SER A 62 7.14 3.86 -11.11
CA SER A 62 6.23 2.86 -11.69
C SER A 62 4.78 3.05 -11.23
N LEU A 63 4.53 4.04 -10.38
CA LEU A 63 3.24 4.39 -9.78
C LEU A 63 2.61 3.21 -9.02
N ILE A 64 3.41 2.62 -8.14
CA ILE A 64 3.02 1.48 -7.32
C ILE A 64 3.13 1.85 -5.85
N VAL A 65 2.11 1.50 -5.06
CA VAL A 65 2.20 1.46 -3.60
C VAL A 65 1.76 0.10 -3.09
N GLN A 66 2.50 -0.43 -2.13
CA GLN A 66 2.17 -1.65 -1.41
C GLN A 66 1.99 -1.32 0.07
N VAL A 67 0.85 -1.72 0.61
CA VAL A 67 0.46 -1.51 2.00
C VAL A 67 0.28 -2.86 2.66
N ILE A 68 0.88 -3.02 3.82
CA ILE A 68 0.71 -4.19 4.68
C ILE A 68 -0.18 -3.82 5.87
N PRO A 69 -0.89 -4.78 6.46
CA PRO A 69 -1.76 -4.49 7.60
C PRO A 69 -0.91 -4.03 8.80
N ALA A 70 -1.43 -3.09 9.59
CA ALA A 70 -0.68 -2.47 10.68
C ALA A 70 -0.19 -3.48 11.73
N ASP A 71 -0.94 -4.58 11.91
CA ASP A 71 -0.65 -5.69 12.83
C ASP A 71 0.37 -6.72 12.28
N ALA A 72 0.80 -6.60 11.00
CA ALA A 72 1.76 -7.52 10.37
C ALA A 72 3.10 -7.65 11.10
N ASP A 73 3.46 -6.66 11.93
CA ASP A 73 4.70 -6.64 12.72
C ASP A 73 4.70 -7.68 13.86
N ARG A 74 3.52 -8.25 14.20
CA ARG A 74 3.37 -9.25 15.27
C ARG A 74 3.69 -10.68 14.84
N VAL A 75 4.04 -10.89 13.56
CA VAL A 75 4.50 -12.19 13.08
C VAL A 75 5.94 -12.43 13.53
N TRP A 76 6.08 -13.01 14.72
CA TRP A 76 7.25 -13.67 15.32
C TRP A 76 8.62 -13.47 14.65
N ARG A 77 9.34 -12.41 15.04
CA ARG A 77 10.82 -12.39 14.96
C ARG A 77 11.39 -13.31 16.04
N ILE A 78 11.42 -14.62 15.78
CA ILE A 78 12.25 -15.53 16.57
C ILE A 78 13.69 -15.36 16.09
N THR A 79 14.42 -14.39 16.67
CA THR A 79 15.87 -14.35 16.51
C THR A 79 16.47 -15.49 17.33
N VAL A 80 16.62 -16.66 16.71
CA VAL A 80 17.39 -17.76 17.30
C VAL A 80 18.87 -17.44 17.08
N SER A 81 19.50 -16.74 18.02
CA SER A 81 20.97 -16.71 18.09
C SER A 81 21.44 -18.05 18.65
N LYS A 82 21.60 -19.05 17.77
CA LYS A 82 22.23 -20.32 18.13
C LYS A 82 23.73 -20.19 17.88
N THR A 83 24.48 -19.85 18.93
CA THR A 83 25.92 -20.02 18.93
C THR A 83 26.19 -21.52 18.96
N PHE A 84 26.64 -22.08 17.84
CA PHE A 84 27.20 -23.43 17.83
C PHE A 84 28.55 -23.37 18.55
N ARG A 85 28.72 -24.21 19.57
CA ARG A 85 29.99 -24.52 20.20
C ARG A 85 30.42 -25.90 19.74
#